data_AF-A0A8T1E273-F1
#
_entry.id   AF-A0A8T1E273-F1
#
_cell.length_a   1.000
_cell.length_b   1.000
_cell.length_c   1.000
_cell.angle_alpha   90.00
_cell.angle_beta   90.00
_cell.angle_gamma   90.00
#
_symmetry.space_group_name_H-M   'P 1'
#
loop_
_entity.id
_entity.type
_entity.pdbx_description
1 polymer ?
#
loop_
_entity_poly.entity_id
_entity_poly.type
_entity_poly.pdbx_seq_one_letter_code
_entity_poly.pdbx_strand_id
1 'polypeptide(L)'
;MESHLYEGVEPFDFYDKLENVLLTQASAFKVNVALGYELVSRTDPDDTRYFYPNLANTYVFNKPVAINNKADIRKKVISDIRSMELADKLNYPSPGYKLKEITAFKIFIYHRDHALGDSEAVIPKIIRENKHVINFPKNNNKCVFHCIAWHTFQSPKKDPRRIQAHVKEAFKRYCSFKGVKYSLSLFRSFKPIDLLQLDEVEDCF
;
A
#
# COMPACT_ATOMS: atom_id res chain seq x y z
N MET A 1 10.86 -1.24 -7.19
CA MET A 1 10.94 -2.03 -5.95
C MET A 1 12.06 -1.44 -5.14
N GLU A 2 11.76 -1.01 -3.92
CA GLU A 2 12.68 -0.42 -2.96
C GLU A 2 12.92 -1.43 -1.83
N SER A 3 14.09 -1.38 -1.18
CA SER A 3 14.35 -2.26 -0.04
C SER A 3 15.24 -1.63 1.02
N HIS A 4 14.99 -1.95 2.29
CA HIS A 4 15.74 -1.46 3.45
C HIS A 4 16.21 -2.64 4.28
N LEU A 5 17.52 -2.81 4.44
CA LEU A 5 18.12 -3.85 5.27
C LEU A 5 18.51 -3.26 6.63
N TYR A 6 18.20 -3.99 7.69
CA TYR A 6 18.65 -3.69 9.04
C TYR A 6 19.26 -4.94 9.67
N GLU A 7 20.46 -4.82 10.20
CA GLU A 7 21.24 -5.89 10.85
C GLU A 7 21.59 -5.47 12.28
N GLY A 8 21.74 -6.44 13.18
CA GLY A 8 22.05 -6.20 14.60
C GLY A 8 20.95 -5.40 15.31
N VAL A 9 19.68 -5.66 14.97
CA VAL A 9 18.55 -4.90 15.49
C VAL A 9 18.03 -5.55 16.75
N GLU A 10 17.97 -4.77 17.83
CA GLU A 10 17.29 -5.18 19.07
C GLU A 10 15.82 -5.51 18.78
N PRO A 11 15.23 -6.56 19.40
CA PRO A 11 13.85 -6.96 19.14
C PRO A 11 12.81 -5.84 19.28
N PHE A 12 13.05 -4.89 20.19
CA PHE A 12 12.18 -3.73 20.42
C PHE A 12 12.22 -2.72 19.27
N ASP A 13 13.37 -2.59 18.60
CA ASP A 13 13.58 -1.64 17.51
C ASP A 13 12.98 -2.10 16.17
N PHE A 14 12.70 -3.40 16.03
CA PHE A 14 12.16 -3.98 14.79
C PHE A 14 10.89 -3.28 14.32
N TYR A 15 9.91 -3.15 15.22
CA TYR A 15 8.59 -2.60 14.87
C TYR A 15 8.67 -1.10 14.56
N ASP A 16 9.48 -0.36 15.32
CA ASP A 16 9.64 1.07 15.12
C ASP A 16 10.35 1.37 13.79
N LYS A 17 11.42 0.64 13.47
CA LYS A 17 12.11 0.78 12.17
C LYS A 17 11.20 0.40 11.01
N LEU A 18 10.44 -0.70 11.14
CA LEU A 18 9.45 -1.10 10.15
C LEU A 18 8.38 -0.02 9.95
N GLU A 19 7.71 0.39 11.02
CA GLU A 19 6.63 1.38 10.96
C GLU A 19 7.11 2.71 10.38
N ASN A 20 8.28 3.21 10.79
CA ASN A 20 8.85 4.46 10.27
C ASN A 20 9.07 4.42 8.76
N VAL A 21 9.62 3.33 8.22
CA VAL A 21 9.81 3.15 6.78
C VAL A 21 8.48 3.11 6.03
N LEU A 22 7.43 2.50 6.60
CA LEU A 22 6.12 2.42 5.96
C LEU A 22 5.35 3.75 6.04
N LEU A 23 5.55 4.53 7.12
CA LEU A 23 4.90 5.83 7.31
C LEU A 23 5.44 6.91 6.36
N THR A 24 6.70 6.82 5.92
CA THR A 24 7.31 7.82 5.02
C THR A 24 6.83 7.71 3.56
N GLN A 25 6.12 6.63 3.21
CA GLN A 25 5.64 6.40 1.85
C GLN A 25 4.57 7.42 1.44
N ALA A 26 4.72 8.00 0.25
CA ALA A 26 3.87 9.08 -0.26
C ALA A 26 2.67 8.59 -1.10
N SER A 27 2.74 7.37 -1.65
CA SER A 27 1.71 6.73 -2.48
C SER A 27 1.44 5.31 -1.96
N ALA A 28 0.31 4.73 -2.34
CA ALA A 28 -0.05 3.38 -1.94
C ALA A 28 0.97 2.37 -2.47
N PHE A 29 1.22 1.34 -1.67
CA PHE A 29 2.28 0.37 -1.92
C PHE A 29 1.86 -1.02 -1.47
N LYS A 30 2.69 -2.01 -1.78
CA LYS A 30 2.69 -3.30 -1.10
C LYS A 30 3.99 -3.49 -0.35
N VAL A 31 3.95 -4.20 0.76
CA VAL A 31 5.14 -4.50 1.57
C VAL A 31 5.29 -6.00 1.76
N ASN A 32 6.54 -6.46 1.73
CA ASN A 32 6.90 -7.74 2.32
C ASN A 32 8.15 -7.55 3.19
N VAL A 33 8.40 -8.48 4.10
CA VAL A 33 9.56 -8.48 4.99
C VAL A 33 10.24 -9.83 4.88
N ALA A 34 11.57 -9.84 4.87
CA ALA A 34 12.37 -11.05 4.99
C ALA A 34 13.20 -11.01 6.28
N LEU A 35 13.44 -12.16 6.89
CA LEU A 35 14.20 -12.30 8.13
C LEU A 35 15.59 -12.89 7.89
N GLY A 36 16.60 -12.31 8.51
CA GLY A 36 17.93 -12.90 8.63
C GLY A 36 18.10 -13.47 10.03
N TYR A 37 18.70 -14.65 10.12
CA TYR A 37 18.79 -15.39 11.38
C TYR A 37 20.05 -16.25 11.42
N GLU A 38 20.44 -16.58 12.64
CA GLU A 38 21.53 -17.50 12.91
C GLU A 38 20.96 -18.79 13.52
N LEU A 39 21.42 -19.93 13.00
CA LEU A 39 21.18 -21.24 13.59
C LEU A 39 22.42 -21.71 14.33
N VAL A 40 22.23 -22.54 15.36
CA VAL A 40 23.31 -23.23 16.07
C VAL A 40 23.01 -24.72 16.13
N SER A 41 24.05 -25.55 16.00
CA SER A 41 23.91 -26.99 16.16
C SER A 41 23.50 -27.35 17.59
N ARG A 42 22.70 -28.40 17.73
CA ARG A 42 22.27 -28.93 19.03
C ARG A 42 23.39 -29.70 19.75
N THR A 43 24.41 -30.16 19.02
CA THR A 43 25.50 -30.98 19.54
C THR A 43 26.84 -30.26 19.60
N ASP A 44 27.00 -29.19 18.82
CA ASP A 44 28.22 -28.39 18.76
C ASP A 44 27.86 -26.89 18.84
N PRO A 45 28.09 -26.22 19.98
CA PRO A 45 27.79 -24.80 20.15
C PRO A 45 28.56 -23.87 19.20
N ASP A 46 29.70 -24.31 18.66
CA ASP A 46 30.56 -23.50 17.79
C ASP A 46 30.17 -23.63 16.30
N ASP A 47 29.34 -24.62 15.93
CA ASP A 47 28.78 -24.76 14.59
C ASP A 47 27.53 -23.87 14.43
N THR A 48 27.76 -22.64 13.98
CA THR A 48 26.71 -21.69 13.65
C THR A 48 26.56 -21.46 12.15
N ARG A 49 25.32 -21.14 11.73
CA ARG A 49 25.00 -20.88 10.32
C ARG A 49 24.13 -19.65 10.18
N TYR A 50 24.63 -18.65 9.47
CA TYR A 50 23.88 -17.44 9.15
C TYR A 50 23.08 -17.60 7.84
N PHE A 51 21.84 -17.11 7.87
CA PHE A 51 20.95 -17.03 6.72
C PHE A 51 20.60 -15.57 6.44
N TYR A 52 20.92 -15.10 5.23
CA TYR A 52 20.65 -13.73 4.81
C TYR A 52 19.16 -13.49 4.52
N PRO A 53 18.58 -12.33 4.88
CA PRO A 53 17.19 -12.01 4.58
C PRO A 53 16.89 -11.96 3.07
N ASN A 54 16.13 -12.95 2.59
CA ASN A 54 15.73 -13.09 1.20
C ASN A 54 14.28 -13.57 1.06
N LEU A 55 13.49 -12.90 0.21
CA LEU A 55 12.09 -13.25 -0.06
C LEU A 55 11.89 -14.64 -0.69
N ALA A 56 12.93 -15.31 -1.18
CA ALA A 56 12.82 -16.66 -1.71
C ALA A 56 12.54 -17.71 -0.61
N ASN A 57 13.05 -17.49 0.60
CA ASN A 57 13.13 -18.52 1.63
C ASN A 57 13.00 -18.01 3.08
N THR A 58 12.85 -16.70 3.30
CA THR A 58 12.76 -16.13 4.65
C THR A 58 11.69 -15.05 4.74
N TYR A 59 10.72 -15.08 3.83
CA TYR A 59 9.64 -14.12 3.80
C TYR A 59 8.71 -14.28 5.02
N VAL A 60 8.24 -13.16 5.55
CA VAL A 60 7.26 -13.13 6.64
C VAL A 60 5.86 -13.36 6.09
N PHE A 61 5.53 -12.71 4.97
CA PHE A 61 4.24 -12.84 4.31
C PHE A 61 4.34 -13.66 3.02
N ASN A 62 3.43 -14.63 2.85
CA ASN A 62 3.36 -15.47 1.63
C ASN A 62 3.17 -14.64 0.35
N LYS A 63 2.54 -13.46 0.48
CA LYS A 63 2.36 -12.47 -0.59
C LYS A 63 2.54 -11.06 -0.01
N PRO A 64 3.03 -10.09 -0.80
CA PRO A 64 3.12 -8.71 -0.35
C PRO A 64 1.75 -8.16 0.10
N VAL A 65 1.72 -7.57 1.29
CA VAL A 65 0.53 -6.97 1.90
C VAL A 65 0.28 -5.60 1.30
N ALA A 66 -0.94 -5.34 0.82
CA ALA A 66 -1.30 -4.05 0.25
C ALA A 66 -1.63 -3.03 1.35
N ILE A 67 -1.01 -1.86 1.27
CA ILE A 67 -1.22 -0.71 2.15
C ILE A 67 -1.95 0.37 1.35
N ASN A 68 -3.23 0.56 1.65
CA ASN A 68 -4.10 1.51 0.96
C ASN A 68 -4.38 2.76 1.80
N ASN A 69 -4.17 2.71 3.11
CA ASN A 69 -4.19 3.85 4.02
C ASN A 69 -3.14 3.69 5.13
N LYS A 70 -2.91 4.72 5.94
CA LYS A 70 -1.89 4.67 7.00
C LYS A 70 -2.27 3.72 8.14
N ALA A 71 -3.56 3.54 8.41
CA ALA A 71 -4.03 2.61 9.43
C ALA A 71 -3.72 1.14 9.12
N ASP A 72 -3.63 0.77 7.83
CA ASP A 72 -3.25 -0.57 7.37
C ASP A 72 -1.89 -1.00 7.89
N ILE A 73 -0.95 -0.07 8.10
CA ILE A 73 0.39 -0.38 8.63
C ILE A 73 0.27 -1.09 9.98
N ARG A 74 -0.45 -0.48 10.93
CA ARG A 74 -0.66 -1.08 12.25
C ARG A 74 -1.60 -2.28 12.20
N LYS A 75 -2.72 -2.15 11.47
CA LYS A 75 -3.80 -3.15 11.47
C LYS A 75 -3.45 -4.44 10.72
N LYS A 76 -2.68 -4.37 9.63
CA LYS A 76 -2.39 -5.51 8.75
C LYS A 76 -0.93 -5.95 8.77
N VAL A 77 0.01 -5.06 9.07
CA VAL A 77 1.44 -5.43 9.06
C VAL A 77 1.92 -5.69 10.47
N ILE A 78 1.87 -4.68 11.33
CA ILE A 78 2.40 -4.80 12.70
C ILE A 78 1.61 -5.82 13.52
N SER A 79 0.28 -5.75 13.49
CA SER A 79 -0.59 -6.70 14.21
C SER A 79 -0.37 -8.15 13.76
N ASP A 80 -0.31 -8.38 12.45
CA ASP A 80 -0.12 -9.72 11.89
C ASP A 80 1.24 -10.29 12.31
N ILE A 81 2.33 -9.53 12.16
CA ILE A 81 3.68 -9.98 12.56
C ILE A 81 3.72 -10.30 14.06
N ARG A 82 3.10 -9.46 14.91
CA ARG A 82 3.04 -9.70 16.37
C ARG A 82 2.27 -10.96 16.76
N SER A 83 1.31 -11.38 15.94
CA SER A 83 0.50 -12.57 16.18
C SER A 83 1.17 -13.87 15.67
N MET A 84 2.29 -13.75 14.94
CA MET A 84 2.99 -14.88 14.34
C MET A 84 4.17 -15.32 15.22
N GLU A 85 4.40 -16.64 15.26
CA GLU A 85 5.68 -17.19 15.70
C GLU A 85 6.67 -17.09 14.53
N LEU A 86 7.61 -16.14 14.59
CA LEU A 86 8.53 -15.87 13.48
C LEU A 86 9.50 -17.03 13.22
N ALA A 87 9.78 -17.85 14.24
CA ALA A 87 10.60 -19.05 14.09
C ALA A 87 9.97 -20.06 13.10
N ASP A 88 8.64 -20.07 12.95
CA ASP A 88 7.91 -20.93 12.02
C ASP A 88 8.07 -20.50 10.55
N LYS A 89 8.57 -19.28 10.29
CA LYS A 89 8.88 -18.78 8.94
C LYS A 89 10.28 -19.16 8.48
N LEU A 90 11.11 -19.72 9.36
CA LEU A 90 12.52 -19.99 9.09
C LEU A 90 12.71 -21.38 8.51
N ASN A 91 13.73 -21.53 7.68
CA ASN A 91 14.09 -22.80 7.08
C ASN A 91 15.24 -23.45 7.87
N TYR A 92 15.06 -24.69 8.27
CA TYR A 92 16.08 -25.45 9.00
C TYR A 92 16.71 -26.49 8.06
N PRO A 93 18.05 -26.50 7.91
CA PRO A 93 18.71 -27.43 7.01
C PRO A 93 18.60 -28.89 7.48
N SER A 94 18.50 -29.10 8.80
CA SER A 94 18.22 -30.41 9.41
C SER A 94 17.66 -30.22 10.83
N PRO A 95 17.05 -31.27 11.42
CA PRO A 95 16.58 -31.24 12.81
C PRO A 95 17.69 -31.02 13.85
N GLY A 96 18.95 -31.22 13.45
CA GLY A 96 20.13 -31.03 14.30
C GLY A 96 20.42 -29.57 14.62
N TYR A 97 19.79 -28.61 13.94
CA TYR A 97 19.93 -27.18 14.23
C TYR A 97 18.74 -26.65 15.03
N LYS A 98 18.99 -25.60 15.81
CA LYS A 98 17.96 -24.78 16.45
C LYS A 98 18.22 -23.30 16.15
N LEU A 99 17.17 -22.48 16.22
CA LEU A 99 17.31 -21.03 16.13
C LEU A 99 18.18 -20.53 17.28
N LYS A 100 19.22 -19.77 16.95
CA LYS A 100 20.00 -19.02 17.93
C LYS A 100 19.33 -17.67 18.15
N GLU A 101 19.18 -16.88 17.09
CA GLU A 101 18.50 -15.58 17.12
C GLU A 101 18.13 -15.10 15.72
N ILE A 102 17.20 -14.13 15.65
CA ILE A 102 16.91 -13.35 14.43
C ILE A 102 17.82 -12.11 14.48
N THR A 103 18.77 -12.03 13.56
CA THR A 103 19.83 -11.00 13.56
C THR A 103 19.56 -9.83 12.63
N ALA A 104 18.65 -10.00 11.67
CA ALA A 104 18.40 -9.01 10.64
C ALA A 104 16.98 -9.08 10.08
N PHE A 105 16.56 -8.02 9.41
CA PHE A 105 15.38 -8.06 8.55
C PHE A 105 15.55 -7.11 7.37
N LYS A 106 14.85 -7.42 6.29
CA LYS A 106 14.83 -6.61 5.07
C LYS A 106 13.40 -6.32 4.66
N ILE A 107 13.07 -5.04 4.58
CA ILE A 107 11.77 -4.55 4.11
C ILE A 107 11.83 -4.42 2.60
N PHE A 108 10.79 -4.86 1.90
CA PHE A 108 10.63 -4.72 0.45
C PHE A 108 9.35 -3.95 0.15
N ILE A 109 9.48 -2.83 -0.55
CA ILE A 109 8.37 -1.95 -0.92
C ILE A 109 8.15 -2.01 -2.43
N TYR A 110 6.90 -2.30 -2.79
CA TYR A 110 6.40 -2.34 -4.15
C TYR A 110 5.45 -1.17 -4.36
N HIS A 111 5.97 -0.08 -4.92
CA HIS A 111 5.18 1.10 -5.27
C HIS A 111 4.05 0.75 -6.24
N ARG A 112 2.87 1.33 -6.02
CA ARG A 112 1.70 1.17 -6.90
C ARG A 112 1.41 2.48 -7.60
N ASP A 113 2.31 2.88 -8.49
CA ASP A 113 2.27 4.17 -9.20
C ASP A 113 1.19 4.25 -10.30
N HIS A 114 0.16 3.41 -10.22
CA HIS A 114 -0.95 3.43 -11.16
C HIS A 114 -1.97 4.49 -10.74
N ALA A 115 -2.11 5.52 -11.58
CA ALA A 115 -3.17 6.51 -11.45
C ALA A 115 -4.55 5.84 -11.39
N LEU A 116 -5.37 6.20 -10.41
CA LEU A 116 -6.78 5.82 -10.44
C LEU A 116 -7.45 6.46 -11.67
N GLY A 117 -8.24 5.68 -12.41
CA GLY A 117 -8.97 6.17 -13.57
C GLY A 117 -8.21 5.99 -14.88
N ASP A 118 -7.61 7.06 -15.41
CA ASP A 118 -6.96 7.13 -16.74
C ASP A 118 -5.69 6.26 -16.90
N SER A 119 -5.58 5.17 -16.15
CA SER A 119 -4.55 4.17 -16.34
C SER A 119 -4.78 3.36 -17.62
N GLU A 120 -3.70 2.80 -18.16
CA GLU A 120 -3.69 1.73 -19.19
C GLU A 120 -4.33 0.41 -18.70
N ALA A 121 -4.91 0.37 -17.49
CA ALA A 121 -5.51 -0.82 -16.94
C ALA A 121 -6.73 -1.25 -17.77
N VAL A 122 -6.63 -2.44 -18.37
CA VAL A 122 -7.73 -3.02 -19.14
C VAL A 122 -8.80 -3.54 -18.17
N ILE A 123 -9.93 -2.84 -18.12
CA ILE A 123 -11.10 -3.30 -17.36
C ILE A 123 -11.64 -4.58 -18.03
N PRO A 124 -11.84 -5.69 -17.29
CA PRO A 124 -12.42 -6.91 -17.82
C PRO A 124 -13.74 -6.66 -18.55
N LYS A 125 -13.96 -7.34 -19.68
CA LYS A 125 -15.14 -7.17 -20.53
C LYS A 125 -16.46 -7.23 -19.73
N ILE A 126 -16.56 -8.16 -18.79
CA ILE A 126 -17.74 -8.34 -17.93
C ILE A 126 -18.06 -7.12 -17.06
N ILE A 127 -17.04 -6.38 -16.59
CA ILE A 127 -17.23 -5.15 -15.81
C ILE A 127 -17.54 -3.99 -16.76
N ARG A 128 -16.79 -3.90 -17.87
CA ARG A 128 -16.91 -2.82 -18.86
C ARG A 128 -18.29 -2.77 -19.53
N GLU A 129 -18.90 -3.92 -19.78
CA GLU A 129 -20.21 -4.06 -20.43
C GLU A 129 -21.36 -4.17 -19.42
N ASN A 130 -21.07 -4.11 -18.12
CA ASN A 130 -22.10 -4.16 -17.09
C ASN A 130 -22.89 -2.85 -17.05
N LYS A 131 -24.18 -2.91 -17.40
CA LYS A 131 -25.10 -1.76 -17.37
C LYS A 131 -25.27 -1.10 -16.00
N HIS A 132 -24.92 -1.79 -14.91
CA HIS A 132 -24.97 -1.28 -13.54
C HIS A 132 -23.67 -0.59 -13.11
N VAL A 133 -22.61 -0.70 -13.92
CA VAL A 133 -21.33 -0.02 -13.68
C VAL A 133 -21.24 1.18 -14.60
N ILE A 134 -20.95 2.34 -14.02
CA ILE A 134 -20.85 3.58 -14.77
C ILE A 134 -19.41 3.80 -15.16
N ASN A 135 -19.17 3.80 -16.46
CA ASN A 135 -17.86 4.04 -17.02
C ASN A 135 -17.75 5.50 -17.51
N PHE A 136 -16.84 6.26 -16.92
CA PHE A 136 -16.52 7.61 -17.41
C PHE A 136 -15.43 7.51 -18.49
N PRO A 137 -15.71 7.90 -19.74
CA PRO A 137 -14.84 7.59 -20.88
C PRO A 137 -13.47 8.27 -20.86
N LYS A 138 -13.32 9.42 -20.18
CA LYS A 138 -12.04 10.10 -19.87
C LYS A 138 -12.24 10.96 -18.62
N ASN A 139 -11.39 10.80 -17.62
CA ASN A 139 -11.51 11.56 -16.38
C ASN A 139 -10.40 12.61 -16.18
N ASN A 140 -9.37 12.63 -17.03
CA ASN A 140 -8.18 13.49 -16.94
C ASN A 140 -7.59 13.53 -15.52
N ASN A 141 -7.35 12.38 -14.90
CA ASN A 141 -6.90 12.20 -13.51
C ASN A 141 -7.91 12.63 -12.43
N LYS A 142 -9.17 12.87 -12.77
CA LYS A 142 -10.22 13.33 -11.84
C LYS A 142 -11.26 12.26 -11.55
N CYS A 143 -10.89 10.97 -11.67
CA CYS A 143 -11.80 9.85 -11.48
C CYS A 143 -12.57 9.91 -10.14
N VAL A 144 -11.89 10.24 -9.04
CA VAL A 144 -12.50 10.37 -7.71
C VAL A 144 -13.55 11.48 -7.69
N PHE A 145 -13.23 12.66 -8.25
CA PHE A 145 -14.20 13.75 -8.37
C PHE A 145 -15.35 13.43 -9.31
N HIS A 146 -15.14 12.62 -10.35
CA HIS A 146 -16.21 12.07 -11.19
C HIS A 146 -17.16 11.18 -10.39
N CYS A 147 -16.63 10.27 -9.57
CA CYS A 147 -17.43 9.41 -8.70
C CYS A 147 -18.23 10.23 -7.67
N ILE A 148 -17.57 11.18 -6.99
CA ILE A 148 -18.21 12.07 -6.02
C ILE A 148 -19.31 12.88 -6.68
N ALA A 149 -18.99 13.58 -7.79
CA ALA A 149 -19.97 14.39 -8.52
C ALA A 149 -21.16 13.55 -8.99
N TRP A 150 -20.92 12.32 -9.45
CA TRP A 150 -21.99 11.41 -9.84
C TRP A 150 -22.88 11.00 -8.68
N HIS A 151 -22.28 10.69 -7.53
CA HIS A 151 -23.02 10.29 -6.34
C HIS A 151 -23.86 11.43 -5.78
N THR A 152 -23.26 12.62 -5.64
CA THR A 152 -23.91 13.79 -5.04
C THR A 152 -24.90 14.50 -5.98
N PHE A 153 -24.74 14.38 -7.30
CA PHE A 153 -25.65 15.01 -8.25
C PHE A 153 -27.03 14.34 -8.22
N GLN A 154 -28.01 14.96 -7.55
CA GLN A 154 -29.38 14.46 -7.46
C GLN A 154 -30.22 14.94 -8.66
N SER A 155 -30.04 14.34 -9.83
CA SER A 155 -30.91 14.56 -10.99
C SER A 155 -31.55 13.25 -11.46
N PRO A 156 -32.86 13.24 -11.77
CA PRO A 156 -33.51 12.07 -12.37
C PRO A 156 -32.99 11.76 -13.79
N LYS A 157 -32.26 12.69 -14.42
CA LYS A 157 -31.62 12.51 -15.73
C LYS A 157 -30.11 12.68 -15.63
N LYS A 158 -29.43 11.86 -14.81
CA LYS A 158 -27.97 11.86 -14.76
C LYS A 158 -27.41 11.37 -16.10
N ASP A 159 -26.70 12.24 -16.82
CA ASP A 159 -25.95 11.88 -18.04
C ASP A 159 -24.44 11.97 -17.71
N PRO A 160 -23.68 10.85 -17.78
CA PRO A 160 -22.24 10.86 -17.54
C PRO A 160 -21.47 11.86 -18.40
N ARG A 161 -21.99 12.18 -19.60
CA ARG A 161 -21.37 13.15 -20.53
C ARG A 161 -21.56 14.60 -20.08
N ARG A 162 -22.47 14.88 -19.15
CA ARG A 162 -22.80 16.23 -18.65
C ARG A 162 -22.34 16.46 -17.20
N ILE A 163 -21.59 15.52 -16.61
CA ILE A 163 -21.18 15.59 -15.20
C ILE A 163 -20.05 16.61 -14.95
N GLN A 164 -19.36 17.09 -16.00
CA GLN A 164 -18.15 17.92 -15.90
C GLN A 164 -18.31 19.19 -15.04
N ALA A 165 -19.46 19.86 -15.09
CA ALA A 165 -19.71 21.02 -14.24
C ALA A 165 -19.66 20.64 -12.74
N HIS A 166 -20.30 19.53 -12.37
CA HIS A 166 -20.32 19.01 -11.01
C HIS A 166 -18.94 18.50 -10.56
N VAL A 167 -18.16 17.93 -11.47
CA VAL A 167 -16.75 17.55 -11.20
C VAL A 167 -15.93 18.77 -10.82
N LYS A 168 -16.11 19.90 -11.51
CA LYS A 168 -15.43 21.16 -11.15
C LYS A 168 -15.90 21.69 -9.80
N GLU A 169 -17.19 21.60 -9.48
CA GLU A 169 -17.69 22.01 -8.16
C GLU A 169 -17.14 21.13 -7.02
N ALA A 170 -17.09 19.81 -7.20
CA ALA A 170 -16.43 18.92 -6.26
C ALA A 170 -14.95 19.30 -6.10
N PHE A 171 -14.23 19.53 -7.20
CA PHE A 171 -12.83 19.96 -7.13
C PHE A 171 -12.64 21.31 -6.42
N LYS A 172 -13.55 22.27 -6.60
CA LYS A 172 -13.51 23.56 -5.87
C LYS A 172 -13.72 23.35 -4.36
N ARG A 173 -14.64 22.47 -3.96
CA ARG A 173 -14.85 22.11 -2.55
C ARG A 173 -13.57 21.51 -1.97
N TYR A 174 -12.95 20.57 -2.67
CA TYR A 174 -11.66 20.00 -2.27
C TYR A 174 -10.54 21.05 -2.19
N CYS A 175 -10.43 21.96 -3.16
CA CYS A 175 -9.46 23.07 -3.10
C CYS A 175 -9.68 23.92 -1.84
N SER A 176 -10.94 24.25 -1.53
CA SER A 176 -11.29 25.06 -0.35
C SER A 176 -10.93 24.33 0.95
N PHE A 177 -11.20 23.03 1.04
CA PHE A 177 -10.79 22.18 2.16
C PHE A 177 -9.26 22.16 2.35
N LYS A 178 -8.51 22.04 1.25
CA LYS A 178 -7.03 22.08 1.27
C LYS A 178 -6.45 23.49 1.49
N GLY A 179 -7.27 24.52 1.61
CA GLY A 179 -6.82 25.93 1.71
C GLY A 179 -6.18 26.47 0.43
N VAL A 180 -6.43 25.86 -0.72
CA VAL A 180 -5.86 26.23 -2.02
C VAL A 180 -6.89 26.99 -2.86
N LYS A 181 -6.49 28.10 -3.48
CA LYS A 181 -7.37 28.83 -4.40
C LYS A 181 -7.56 28.05 -5.70
N TYR A 182 -8.81 27.78 -6.05
CA TYR A 182 -9.15 27.18 -7.33
C TYR A 182 -8.68 28.03 -8.52
N SER A 183 -8.13 27.37 -9.54
CA SER A 183 -7.94 27.93 -10.88
C SER A 183 -8.15 26.85 -11.94
N LEU A 184 -8.49 27.26 -13.17
CA LEU A 184 -8.65 26.32 -14.27
C LEU A 184 -7.32 25.63 -14.63
N SER A 185 -6.19 26.33 -14.45
CA SER A 185 -4.85 25.76 -14.64
C SER A 185 -4.61 24.62 -13.66
N LEU A 186 -4.85 24.88 -12.36
CA LEU A 186 -4.74 23.88 -11.30
C LEU A 186 -5.64 22.67 -11.56
N PHE A 187 -6.90 22.88 -11.95
CA PHE A 187 -7.80 21.79 -12.30
C PHE A 187 -7.23 20.93 -13.43
N ARG A 188 -6.70 21.53 -14.49
CA ARG A 188 -6.15 20.80 -15.64
C ARG A 188 -4.89 20.01 -15.28
N SER A 189 -3.97 20.61 -14.51
CA SER A 189 -2.70 19.99 -14.14
C SER A 189 -2.76 19.10 -12.88
N PHE A 190 -3.93 19.00 -12.23
CA PHE A 190 -4.10 18.22 -11.02
C PHE A 190 -3.70 16.75 -11.23
N LYS A 191 -2.85 16.24 -10.34
CA LYS A 191 -2.43 14.83 -10.32
C LYS A 191 -3.58 13.93 -9.85
N PRO A 192 -3.60 12.65 -10.23
CA PRO A 192 -4.58 11.70 -9.70
C PRO A 192 -4.51 11.66 -8.16
N ILE A 193 -5.67 11.47 -7.53
CA ILE A 193 -5.75 11.12 -6.12
C ILE A 193 -5.19 9.71 -5.96
N ASP A 194 -4.19 9.55 -5.09
CA ASP A 194 -3.66 8.25 -4.69
C ASP A 194 -4.58 7.58 -3.66
N LEU A 195 -4.54 6.24 -3.57
CA LEU A 195 -5.35 5.51 -2.59
C LEU A 195 -5.05 5.94 -1.14
N LEU A 196 -3.78 6.26 -0.80
CA LEU A 196 -3.41 6.76 0.53
C LEU A 196 -4.06 8.10 0.88
N GLN A 197 -4.56 8.84 -0.12
CA GLN A 197 -5.19 10.14 0.06
C GLN A 197 -6.72 10.03 0.19
N LEU A 198 -7.30 8.83 0.09
CA LEU A 198 -8.76 8.68 0.14
C LEU A 198 -9.35 9.04 1.50
N ASP A 199 -8.68 8.72 2.60
CA ASP A 199 -9.13 9.12 3.95
C ASP A 199 -9.31 10.65 4.03
N GLU A 200 -8.37 11.42 3.46
CA GLU A 200 -8.47 12.88 3.40
C GLU A 200 -9.61 13.36 2.49
N VAL A 201 -9.89 12.64 1.41
CA VAL A 201 -11.02 12.96 0.53
C VAL A 201 -12.34 12.67 1.24
N GLU A 202 -12.43 11.61 2.04
CA GLU A 202 -13.61 11.30 2.86
C GLU A 202 -13.87 12.39 3.90
N ASP A 203 -12.84 12.90 4.57
CA ASP A 203 -12.98 14.03 5.51
C ASP A 203 -13.54 15.30 4.84
N CYS A 204 -13.29 15.48 3.53
CA CYS A 204 -13.77 16.64 2.78
C CYS A 204 -15.25 16.54 2.36
N PHE A 205 -15.81 15.35 2.12
CA PHE A 205 -17.07 15.16 1.38
C PHE A 205 -18.21 14.58 2.20
#